data_AF-E3NP47-F1
#
_entry.id   AF-E3NP47-F1
#
_cell.length_a   1.000
_cell.length_b   1.000
_cell.length_c   1.000
_cell.angle_alpha   90.00
_cell.angle_beta   90.00
_cell.angle_gamma   90.00
#
_symmetry.space_group_name_H-M   'P 1'
#
loop_
_entity.id
_entity.type
_entity.pdbx_description
1 polymer ?
#
loop_
_entity_poly.entity_id
_entity_poly.type
_entity_poly.pdbx_seq_one_letter_code
_entity_poly.pdbx_strand_id
1 'polypeptide(L)'
;MKTQEYLLFCFLTFYFIGVSFAQLAKCAEPGCPANGIWGEWKNDTKSICNMTCGGCGTSFQTRECLSTPVCNCTGNSHRYIGCNFGACEYPTQKTCCPPYLPMVINGVYMCGPVPKTIESTACCPQTDLFSPWTGWQLSGNTWNRTRKCIAESIGCPCTAASTQTQTQPPCGQPGDATDYCKNIPVGRGVKHQDLVMNDGEDSAYLVMIGKNQDGNTYCQSLTDKYGAGMEFEGVLLIMQDASGVCTTDTVFDCSPINSTIGNATFTCNGTSGNWIYDYTGKEVIRTVIGSWV
;
A
#
# COMPACT_ATOMS: atom_id res chain seq x y z
N MET A 1 20.30 -42.12 -41.04
CA MET A 1 20.77 -42.78 -39.81
C MET A 1 21.65 -41.80 -39.04
N LYS A 2 21.28 -41.48 -37.78
CA LYS A 2 22.10 -40.84 -36.73
C LYS A 2 22.26 -39.30 -36.63
N THR A 3 21.23 -38.48 -36.90
CA THR A 3 21.25 -37.06 -36.44
C THR A 3 19.94 -36.53 -35.87
N GLN A 4 18.86 -37.32 -35.89
CA GLN A 4 17.53 -36.87 -35.45
C GLN A 4 17.10 -37.40 -34.06
N GLU A 5 17.97 -38.16 -33.38
CA GLU A 5 17.67 -38.75 -32.06
C GLU A 5 18.26 -37.97 -30.88
N TYR A 6 19.15 -36.99 -31.11
CA TYR A 6 19.77 -36.22 -30.03
C TYR A 6 18.99 -34.98 -29.57
N LEU A 7 17.99 -34.52 -30.35
CA LEU A 7 17.16 -33.37 -30.00
C LEU A 7 15.94 -33.72 -29.13
N LEU A 8 15.53 -34.99 -29.09
CA LEU A 8 14.45 -35.45 -28.22
C LEU A 8 14.90 -35.81 -26.80
N PHE A 9 16.21 -36.01 -26.57
CA PHE A 9 16.74 -36.41 -25.27
C PHE A 9 17.09 -35.23 -24.35
N CYS A 10 17.20 -34.00 -24.87
CA CYS A 10 17.45 -32.81 -24.06
C CYS A 10 16.19 -32.17 -23.45
N PHE A 11 14.99 -32.57 -23.88
CA PHE A 11 13.73 -32.01 -23.37
C PHE A 11 13.07 -32.84 -22.25
N LEU A 12 13.68 -33.97 -21.84
CA LEU A 12 13.10 -34.90 -20.86
C LEU A 12 13.76 -34.90 -19.47
N THR A 13 14.67 -33.96 -19.17
CA THR A 13 15.34 -33.88 -17.85
C THR A 13 15.24 -32.52 -17.14
N PHE A 14 14.42 -31.58 -17.61
CA PHE A 14 13.85 -30.56 -16.72
C PHE A 14 12.57 -31.10 -16.07
N TYR A 15 12.71 -32.26 -15.42
CA TYR A 15 11.80 -32.60 -14.34
C TYR A 15 12.05 -31.52 -13.29
N PHE A 16 11.17 -30.51 -13.23
CA PHE A 16 11.05 -29.63 -12.08
C PHE A 16 10.94 -30.55 -10.87
N ILE A 17 12.06 -30.76 -10.18
CA ILE A 17 12.04 -31.22 -8.80
C ILE A 17 11.37 -30.06 -8.09
N GLY A 18 10.04 -30.10 -8.03
CA GLY A 18 9.27 -29.28 -7.13
C GLY A 18 9.81 -29.63 -5.76
N VAL A 19 10.71 -28.78 -5.26
CA VAL A 19 11.11 -28.80 -3.86
C VAL A 19 9.81 -28.51 -3.12
N SER A 20 9.14 -29.58 -2.69
CA SER A 20 7.99 -29.48 -1.81
C SER A 20 8.56 -29.01 -0.48
N PHE A 21 8.65 -27.69 -0.31
CA PHE A 21 8.85 -27.11 1.01
C PHE A 21 7.68 -27.61 1.84
N ALA A 22 7.98 -28.36 2.91
CA ALA A 22 6.96 -28.80 3.84
C ALA A 22 6.20 -27.56 4.32
N GLN A 23 4.93 -27.45 3.91
CA GLN A 23 4.10 -26.31 4.27
C GLN A 23 3.97 -26.25 5.79
N LEU A 24 4.21 -25.07 6.36
CA LEU A 24 4.05 -24.86 7.80
C LEU A 24 2.64 -25.24 8.25
N ALA A 25 2.52 -25.74 9.47
CA ALA A 25 1.22 -26.02 10.06
C ALA A 25 0.34 -24.77 10.05
N LYS A 26 -0.96 -24.93 9.87
CA LYS A 26 -1.88 -23.79 9.86
C LYS A 26 -2.04 -23.18 11.27
N CYS A 27 -2.21 -21.87 11.35
CA CYS A 27 -2.46 -21.17 12.60
C CYS A 27 -3.81 -21.60 13.21
N ALA A 28 -3.91 -21.57 14.55
CA ALA A 28 -5.13 -21.98 15.26
C ALA A 28 -6.33 -21.07 14.96
N GLU A 29 -6.09 -19.78 14.77
CA GLU A 29 -7.13 -18.76 14.53
C GLU A 29 -7.25 -18.37 13.05
N PRO A 30 -8.48 -18.13 12.55
CA PRO A 30 -8.70 -17.55 11.23
C PRO A 30 -8.34 -16.05 11.20
N GLY A 31 -7.75 -15.58 10.10
CA GLY A 31 -7.35 -14.18 9.92
C GLY A 31 -5.96 -13.86 10.46
N CYS A 32 -5.80 -12.70 11.11
CA CYS A 32 -4.53 -12.29 11.70
C CYS A 32 -4.18 -13.15 12.92
N PRO A 33 -3.02 -13.85 12.91
CA PRO A 33 -2.56 -14.57 14.10
C PRO A 33 -2.36 -13.59 15.28
N ALA A 34 -2.75 -13.98 16.49
CA ALA A 34 -2.73 -13.11 17.68
C ALA A 34 -1.35 -12.49 17.99
N ASN A 35 -0.26 -13.14 17.58
CA ASN A 35 1.12 -12.67 17.77
C ASN A 35 1.80 -12.22 16.47
N GLY A 36 1.04 -12.05 15.39
CA GLY A 36 1.54 -11.79 14.05
C GLY A 36 2.37 -12.96 13.50
N ILE A 37 2.99 -12.72 12.34
CA ILE A 37 3.87 -13.68 11.68
C ILE A 37 5.30 -13.16 11.81
N TRP A 38 6.08 -13.85 12.63
CA TRP A 38 7.51 -13.60 12.77
C TRP A 38 8.30 -14.33 11.70
N GLY A 39 9.33 -13.68 11.16
CA GLY A 39 10.37 -14.35 10.39
C GLY A 39 11.32 -15.15 11.26
N GLU A 40 12.23 -15.87 10.62
CA GLU A 40 13.26 -16.63 11.32
C GLU A 40 14.21 -15.72 12.10
N TRP A 41 14.71 -16.23 13.23
CA TRP A 41 15.78 -15.58 13.98
C TRP A 41 17.07 -15.65 13.17
N LYS A 42 17.65 -14.48 12.91
CA LYS A 42 18.95 -14.33 12.24
C LYS A 42 19.98 -13.89 13.27
N ASN A 43 21.16 -14.47 13.22
CA ASN A 43 22.30 -13.94 13.96
C ASN A 43 22.68 -12.58 13.36
N ASP A 44 22.89 -11.58 14.20
CA ASP A 44 23.47 -10.33 13.74
C ASP A 44 24.90 -10.61 13.27
N THR A 45 25.24 -10.20 12.05
CA THR A 45 26.56 -10.42 11.46
C THR A 45 27.68 -9.72 12.23
N LYS A 46 27.34 -8.73 13.07
CA LYS A 46 28.29 -8.04 13.97
C LYS A 46 28.44 -8.75 15.33
N SER A 47 27.53 -9.67 15.65
CA SER A 47 27.55 -10.43 16.90
C SER A 47 28.42 -11.68 16.76
N ILE A 48 29.71 -11.54 17.00
CA ILE A 48 30.61 -12.69 17.14
C ILE A 48 30.46 -13.25 18.56
N CYS A 49 30.33 -14.57 18.67
CA CYS A 49 30.34 -15.24 19.98
C CYS A 49 31.67 -14.94 20.68
N ASN A 50 31.60 -14.31 21.86
CA ASN A 50 32.76 -13.85 22.61
C ASN A 50 33.56 -14.98 23.30
N MET A 51 33.06 -16.22 23.28
CA MET A 51 33.70 -17.40 23.87
C MET A 51 33.70 -18.54 22.84
N THR A 52 34.68 -19.43 22.89
CA THR A 52 34.83 -20.52 21.91
C THR A 52 34.21 -21.86 22.34
N CYS A 53 33.81 -22.01 23.61
CA CYS A 53 33.25 -23.25 24.16
C CYS A 53 32.34 -22.98 25.37
N GLY A 54 31.68 -24.04 25.85
CA GLY A 54 30.99 -24.10 27.15
C GLY A 54 29.58 -23.53 27.16
N GLY A 55 29.08 -22.99 26.04
CA GLY A 55 27.84 -22.19 26.03
C GLY A 55 27.97 -20.87 26.80
N CYS A 56 29.20 -20.45 27.10
CA CYS A 56 29.50 -19.30 27.96
C CYS A 56 29.35 -17.96 27.24
N GLY A 57 29.45 -17.99 25.91
CA GLY A 57 29.33 -16.79 25.11
C GLY A 57 27.88 -16.45 24.79
N THR A 58 27.64 -15.21 24.41
CA THR A 58 26.33 -14.75 23.97
C THR A 58 26.36 -14.33 22.50
N SER A 59 25.36 -14.75 21.73
CA SER A 59 25.08 -14.18 20.41
C SER A 59 23.77 -13.40 20.43
N PHE A 60 23.75 -12.28 19.71
CA PHE A 60 22.60 -11.45 19.48
C PHE A 60 21.87 -11.92 18.22
N GLN A 61 20.57 -12.16 18.37
CA GLN A 61 19.69 -12.53 17.27
C GLN A 61 18.58 -11.50 17.11
N THR A 62 18.22 -11.24 15.86
CA THR A 62 17.07 -10.40 15.49
C THR A 62 16.11 -11.19 14.62
N ARG A 63 14.85 -10.76 14.61
CA ARG A 63 13.82 -11.24 13.68
C ARG A 63 12.94 -10.08 13.27
N GLU A 64 12.33 -10.20 12.10
CA GLU A 64 11.43 -9.18 11.54
C GLU A 64 9.99 -9.67 11.62
N CYS A 65 9.06 -8.73 11.82
CA CYS A 65 7.64 -9.02 11.74
C CYS A 65 7.21 -8.97 10.28
N LEU A 66 6.95 -10.13 9.69
CA LEU A 66 6.59 -10.26 8.28
C LEU A 66 5.16 -9.83 8.03
N SER A 67 4.27 -9.96 9.02
CA SER A 67 2.87 -9.55 8.89
C SER A 67 2.63 -8.04 8.98
N THR A 68 3.63 -7.22 9.29
CA THR A 68 3.47 -5.76 9.36
C THR A 68 3.33 -5.15 7.95
N PRO A 69 2.44 -4.16 7.73
CA PRO A 69 1.56 -3.49 8.69
C PRO A 69 0.18 -4.15 8.88
N VAL A 70 -0.08 -5.30 8.25
CA VAL A 70 -1.41 -5.92 8.22
C VAL A 70 -1.79 -6.55 9.56
N CYS A 71 -0.86 -7.26 10.19
CA CYS A 71 -1.01 -7.78 11.55
C CYS A 71 0.25 -7.42 12.34
N ASN A 72 0.07 -6.73 13.47
CA ASN A 72 1.18 -6.40 14.36
C ASN A 72 1.68 -7.65 15.08
N CYS A 73 3.00 -7.79 15.18
CA CYS A 73 3.58 -8.86 15.96
C CYS A 73 3.72 -8.47 17.43
N THR A 74 3.42 -9.42 18.33
CA THR A 74 3.58 -9.26 19.77
C THR A 74 4.79 -10.09 20.23
N GLY A 75 5.65 -9.50 21.06
CA GLY A 75 6.86 -10.12 21.59
C GLY A 75 8.16 -9.48 21.09
N ASN A 76 9.30 -10.01 21.54
CA ASN A 76 10.60 -9.38 21.28
C ASN A 76 11.06 -9.59 19.82
N SER A 77 11.54 -8.52 19.19
CA SER A 77 12.21 -8.55 17.88
C SER A 77 13.69 -8.91 17.97
N HIS A 78 14.25 -8.95 19.18
CA HIS A 78 15.64 -9.22 19.46
C HIS A 78 15.81 -10.10 20.70
N ARG A 79 16.88 -10.90 20.75
CA ARG A 79 17.23 -11.72 21.92
C ARG A 79 18.73 -12.00 21.99
N TYR A 80 19.20 -12.32 23.18
CA TYR A 80 20.52 -12.92 23.39
C TYR A 80 20.37 -14.41 23.66
N ILE A 81 21.18 -15.23 23.01
CA ILE A 81 21.24 -16.67 23.26
C ILE A 81 22.68 -17.10 23.58
N GLY A 82 22.82 -18.22 24.28
CA GLY A 82 24.14 -18.86 24.43
C GLY A 82 24.69 -19.30 23.07
N CYS A 83 26.00 -19.26 22.91
CA CYS A 83 26.69 -19.71 21.70
C CYS A 83 27.93 -20.57 22.03
N ASN A 84 28.40 -21.33 21.05
CA ASN A 84 29.53 -22.24 21.17
C ASN A 84 29.37 -23.27 22.31
N PHE A 85 28.38 -24.15 22.14
CA PHE A 85 28.03 -25.20 23.09
C PHE A 85 28.97 -26.42 23.11
N GLY A 86 30.09 -26.41 22.38
CA GLY A 86 31.09 -27.47 22.53
C GLY A 86 31.62 -27.51 23.96
N ALA A 87 31.80 -28.70 24.54
CA ALA A 87 32.39 -28.83 25.87
C ALA A 87 33.78 -28.16 25.92
N CYS A 88 34.05 -27.37 26.95
CA CYS A 88 35.39 -26.82 27.13
C CYS A 88 36.36 -27.92 27.60
N GLU A 89 37.53 -27.97 26.96
CA GLU A 89 38.61 -28.87 27.35
C GLU A 89 39.47 -28.29 28.47
N TYR A 90 40.20 -29.16 29.17
CA TYR A 90 41.23 -28.76 30.13
C TYR A 90 42.23 -27.78 29.46
N PRO A 91 42.67 -26.68 30.11
CA PRO A 91 42.66 -26.39 31.55
C PRO A 91 41.50 -25.51 32.04
N THR A 92 40.41 -25.37 31.28
CA THR A 92 39.27 -24.57 31.74
C THR A 92 38.66 -25.14 33.02
N GLN A 93 38.31 -24.27 33.98
CA GLN A 93 37.78 -24.68 35.29
C GLN A 93 36.37 -25.29 35.22
N LYS A 94 35.62 -25.02 34.15
CA LYS A 94 34.27 -25.55 33.94
C LYS A 94 34.10 -25.96 32.49
N THR A 95 33.63 -27.18 32.28
CA THR A 95 33.29 -27.71 30.94
C THR A 95 32.12 -26.96 30.31
N CYS A 96 31.14 -26.52 31.12
CA CYS A 96 29.95 -25.77 30.70
C CYS A 96 29.66 -24.61 31.66
N CYS A 97 29.16 -23.50 31.14
CA CYS A 97 28.71 -22.37 31.94
C CYS A 97 27.26 -22.56 32.42
N PRO A 98 26.92 -22.22 33.67
CA PRO A 98 25.52 -22.19 34.12
C PRO A 98 24.67 -21.30 33.19
N PRO A 99 23.45 -21.73 32.80
CA PRO A 99 22.69 -22.88 33.31
C PRO A 99 22.97 -24.22 32.57
N TYR A 100 23.92 -24.26 31.65
CA TYR A 100 24.16 -25.42 30.82
C TYR A 100 24.93 -26.52 31.56
N LEU A 101 24.53 -27.76 31.31
CA LEU A 101 25.13 -28.97 31.86
C LEU A 101 25.80 -29.78 30.73
N PRO A 102 26.89 -30.52 31.03
CA PRO A 102 27.48 -31.45 30.07
C PRO A 102 26.49 -32.54 29.66
N MET A 103 26.40 -32.81 28.36
CA MET A 103 25.56 -33.82 27.73
C MET A 103 26.33 -34.47 26.57
N VAL A 104 25.90 -35.66 26.14
CA VAL A 104 26.47 -36.36 24.99
C VAL A 104 25.44 -36.42 23.88
N ILE A 105 25.75 -35.83 22.73
CA ILE A 105 24.90 -35.87 21.53
C ILE A 105 25.74 -36.47 20.40
N ASN A 106 25.28 -37.58 19.82
CA ASN A 106 26.01 -38.33 18.78
C ASN A 106 27.46 -38.70 19.16
N GLY A 107 27.70 -39.04 20.45
CA GLY A 107 29.02 -39.40 20.95
C GLY A 107 29.97 -38.23 21.23
N VAL A 108 29.51 -36.98 21.03
CA VAL A 108 30.29 -35.76 21.30
C VAL A 108 29.79 -35.08 22.58
N TYR A 109 30.73 -34.66 23.44
CA TYR A 109 30.43 -33.88 24.64
C TYR A 109 30.05 -32.44 24.27
N MET A 110 28.84 -32.02 24.65
CA MET A 110 28.32 -30.67 24.43
C MET A 110 27.62 -30.14 25.68
N CYS A 111 27.48 -28.83 25.79
CA CYS A 111 26.77 -28.15 26.87
C CYS A 111 25.32 -27.94 26.46
N GLY A 112 24.38 -28.36 27.29
CA GLY A 112 22.96 -28.24 27.01
C GLY A 112 22.10 -27.85 28.21
N PRO A 113 20.81 -27.55 28.00
CA PRO A 113 20.08 -27.75 26.75
C PRO A 113 20.53 -26.75 25.67
N VAL A 114 21.04 -27.28 24.54
CA VAL A 114 21.26 -26.45 23.35
C VAL A 114 19.87 -25.96 22.96
N PRO A 115 19.64 -24.64 22.80
CA PRO A 115 18.37 -24.16 22.29
C PRO A 115 18.06 -24.94 21.02
N LYS A 116 16.96 -25.71 21.02
CA LYS A 116 16.48 -26.33 19.78
C LYS A 116 16.41 -25.19 18.78
N THR A 117 17.11 -25.36 17.65
CA THR A 117 17.13 -24.37 16.59
C THR A 117 15.70 -24.01 16.24
N ILE A 118 15.33 -22.81 16.69
CA ILE A 118 14.18 -22.00 16.34
C ILE A 118 12.87 -22.81 16.28
N GLU A 119 12.11 -22.78 17.38
CA GLU A 119 10.65 -22.82 17.25
C GLU A 119 10.28 -21.64 16.35
N SER A 120 10.20 -21.94 15.05
CA SER A 120 9.46 -21.11 14.14
C SER A 120 8.01 -21.28 14.59
N THR A 121 7.53 -20.36 15.41
CA THR A 121 6.10 -20.18 15.65
C THR A 121 5.39 -19.71 14.37
N ALA A 122 6.10 -19.59 13.25
CA ALA A 122 5.48 -19.34 11.97
C ALA A 122 4.54 -20.52 11.67
N CYS A 123 3.30 -20.14 11.42
CA CYS A 123 2.23 -21.00 10.97
C CYS A 123 1.64 -20.36 9.71
N CYS A 124 1.07 -21.15 8.82
CA CYS A 124 0.35 -20.59 7.69
C CYS A 124 -0.99 -20.00 8.16
N PRO A 125 -1.31 -18.75 7.81
CA PRO A 125 -2.63 -18.20 8.13
C PRO A 125 -3.71 -19.06 7.42
N GLN A 126 -4.88 -19.19 8.06
CA GLN A 126 -5.99 -19.97 7.49
C GLN A 126 -6.56 -19.34 6.21
N THR A 127 -6.39 -18.04 6.06
CA THR A 127 -6.81 -17.23 4.92
C THR A 127 -5.61 -16.54 4.31
N ASP A 128 -5.65 -16.28 3.00
CA ASP A 128 -4.58 -15.58 2.32
C ASP A 128 -4.29 -14.22 2.96
N LEU A 129 -3.02 -13.98 3.29
CA LEU A 129 -2.57 -12.73 3.87
C LEU A 129 -1.81 -11.93 2.81
N PHE A 130 -2.47 -10.90 2.29
CA PHE A 130 -1.90 -9.99 1.30
C PHE A 130 -1.57 -8.62 1.89
N SER A 131 -0.64 -7.91 1.26
CA SER A 131 -0.54 -6.47 1.41
C SER A 131 -1.84 -5.78 0.96
N PRO A 132 -2.05 -4.50 1.33
CA PRO A 132 -3.01 -3.67 0.62
C PRO A 132 -2.75 -3.69 -0.89
N TRP A 133 -3.80 -3.45 -1.67
CA TRP A 133 -3.66 -3.22 -3.11
C TRP A 133 -2.88 -1.94 -3.37
N THR A 134 -2.06 -1.94 -4.43
CA THR A 134 -1.53 -0.70 -5.00
C THR A 134 -2.66 0.16 -5.58
N GLY A 135 -2.36 1.43 -5.86
CA GLY A 135 -3.21 2.22 -6.73
C GLY A 135 -3.34 1.59 -8.12
N TRP A 136 -4.45 1.89 -8.79
CA TRP A 136 -4.65 1.57 -10.20
C TRP A 136 -3.62 2.28 -11.08
N GLN A 137 -3.14 1.60 -12.11
CA GLN A 137 -2.21 2.12 -13.11
C GLN A 137 -2.69 1.74 -14.50
N LEU A 138 -2.57 2.67 -15.45
CA LEU A 138 -2.91 2.40 -16.84
C LEU A 138 -1.79 1.60 -17.51
N SER A 139 -2.14 0.45 -18.09
CA SER A 139 -1.23 -0.38 -18.87
C SER A 139 -1.88 -0.73 -20.20
N GLY A 140 -1.57 0.05 -21.24
CA GLY A 140 -2.28 -0.02 -22.52
C GLY A 140 -3.69 0.56 -22.39
N ASN A 141 -4.73 -0.23 -22.68
CA ASN A 141 -6.13 0.16 -22.57
C ASN A 141 -6.83 -0.48 -21.35
N THR A 142 -6.07 -0.93 -20.36
CA THR A 142 -6.60 -1.64 -19.19
C THR A 142 -5.90 -1.18 -17.94
N TRP A 143 -6.68 -0.96 -16.90
CA TRP A 143 -6.21 -0.60 -15.57
C TRP A 143 -5.79 -1.85 -14.85
N ASN A 144 -4.62 -1.82 -14.23
CA ASN A 144 -4.14 -2.89 -13.38
C ASN A 144 -3.77 -2.38 -11.98
N ARG A 145 -3.87 -3.27 -10.99
CA ARG A 145 -3.30 -3.07 -9.67
C ARG A 145 -2.79 -4.39 -9.12
N THR A 146 -1.84 -4.33 -8.20
CA THR A 146 -1.18 -5.51 -7.65
C THR A 146 -1.19 -5.51 -6.12
N ARG A 147 -0.98 -6.68 -5.53
CA ARG A 147 -0.75 -6.87 -4.10
C ARG A 147 0.21 -8.03 -3.89
N LYS A 148 0.97 -8.01 -2.79
CA LYS A 148 1.98 -9.04 -2.49
C LYS A 148 1.45 -10.04 -1.47
N CYS A 149 1.68 -11.33 -1.69
CA CYS A 149 1.45 -12.35 -0.67
C CYS A 149 2.50 -12.19 0.44
N ILE A 150 2.05 -11.89 1.65
CA ILE A 150 2.95 -11.67 2.79
C ILE A 150 3.49 -13.01 3.29
N ALA A 151 2.63 -14.02 3.32
CA ALA A 151 2.95 -15.34 3.85
C ALA A 151 3.85 -16.17 2.92
N GLU A 152 4.06 -15.75 1.67
CA GLU A 152 4.94 -16.45 0.72
C GLU A 152 6.39 -16.55 1.23
N SER A 153 6.85 -15.51 1.94
CA SER A 153 8.20 -15.45 2.53
C SER A 153 8.47 -16.52 3.60
N ILE A 154 7.43 -17.14 4.15
CA ILE A 154 7.51 -18.26 5.11
C ILE A 154 7.03 -19.59 4.49
N GLY A 155 6.93 -19.67 3.16
CA GLY A 155 6.52 -20.90 2.46
C GLY A 155 5.02 -21.17 2.51
N CYS A 156 4.20 -20.16 2.80
CA CYS A 156 2.75 -20.29 2.79
C CYS A 156 2.18 -19.66 1.51
N PRO A 157 1.64 -20.46 0.57
CA PRO A 157 1.12 -19.93 -0.69
C PRO A 157 -0.20 -19.19 -0.48
N CYS A 158 -0.37 -18.04 -1.14
CA CYS A 158 -1.67 -17.41 -1.30
C CYS A 158 -2.37 -17.97 -2.56
N THR A 159 -3.68 -18.23 -2.48
CA THR A 159 -4.45 -18.83 -3.59
C THR A 159 -5.18 -17.81 -4.46
N ALA A 160 -5.58 -16.67 -3.90
CA ALA A 160 -6.25 -15.61 -4.62
C ALA A 160 -5.29 -14.83 -5.52
N ALA A 161 -5.83 -14.13 -6.52
CA ALA A 161 -5.04 -13.36 -7.46
C ALA A 161 -4.24 -12.23 -6.77
N SER A 162 -2.98 -12.08 -7.17
CA SER A 162 -2.10 -10.96 -6.81
C SER A 162 -2.25 -9.76 -7.74
N THR A 163 -2.97 -9.92 -8.85
CA THR A 163 -3.18 -8.90 -9.87
C THR A 163 -4.66 -8.80 -10.18
N GLN A 164 -5.15 -7.57 -10.31
CA GLN A 164 -6.50 -7.29 -10.74
C GLN A 164 -6.47 -6.36 -11.95
N THR A 165 -7.39 -6.58 -12.90
CA THR A 165 -7.55 -5.75 -14.10
C THR A 165 -8.98 -5.26 -14.26
N GLN A 166 -9.15 -4.08 -14.86
CA GLN A 166 -10.45 -3.56 -15.28
C GLN A 166 -10.33 -2.66 -16.52
N THR A 167 -11.43 -2.56 -17.28
CA THR A 167 -11.48 -1.79 -18.53
C THR A 167 -11.96 -0.36 -18.34
N GLN A 168 -12.65 -0.07 -17.24
CA GLN A 168 -13.13 1.27 -16.89
C GLN A 168 -12.10 2.02 -16.05
N PRO A 169 -12.01 3.35 -16.15
CA PRO A 169 -11.15 4.15 -15.29
C PRO A 169 -11.48 3.97 -13.80
N PRO A 170 -10.48 4.09 -12.91
CA PRO A 170 -10.67 3.92 -11.48
C PRO A 170 -11.60 4.98 -10.88
N CYS A 171 -11.58 6.20 -11.41
CA CYS A 171 -12.51 7.26 -11.03
C CYS A 171 -13.65 7.37 -12.04
N GLY A 172 -14.89 7.29 -11.57
CA GLY A 172 -16.08 7.54 -12.37
C GLY A 172 -16.51 9.01 -12.31
N GLN A 173 -17.61 9.36 -12.98
CA GLN A 173 -18.19 10.71 -12.89
C GLN A 173 -18.51 11.05 -11.42
N PRO A 174 -18.05 12.21 -10.90
CA PRO A 174 -18.35 12.61 -9.53
C PRO A 174 -19.86 12.76 -9.34
N GLY A 175 -20.34 12.50 -8.13
CA GLY A 175 -21.77 12.66 -7.83
C GLY A 175 -22.23 14.12 -7.86
N ASP A 176 -23.54 14.35 -7.93
CA ASP A 176 -24.10 15.70 -7.85
C ASP A 176 -24.04 16.21 -6.39
N ALA A 177 -23.47 17.41 -6.19
CA ALA A 177 -23.32 18.06 -4.89
C ALA A 177 -24.53 18.91 -4.45
N THR A 178 -25.53 19.14 -5.31
CA THR A 178 -26.68 20.03 -5.06
C THR A 178 -27.35 19.78 -3.71
N ASP A 179 -27.66 18.52 -3.42
CA ASP A 179 -28.37 18.15 -2.19
C ASP A 179 -27.48 18.12 -0.93
N TYR A 180 -26.17 18.04 -1.12
CA TYR A 180 -25.20 17.89 -0.04
C TYR A 180 -24.62 19.22 0.39
N CYS A 181 -24.52 20.17 -0.54
CA CYS A 181 -23.98 21.50 -0.33
C CYS A 181 -25.07 22.59 -0.31
N LYS A 182 -26.24 22.27 0.24
CA LYS A 182 -27.42 23.17 0.33
C LYS A 182 -27.16 24.52 1.01
N ASN A 183 -26.15 24.58 1.88
CA ASN A 183 -25.79 25.80 2.61
C ASN A 183 -25.09 26.84 1.73
N ILE A 184 -24.65 26.44 0.53
CA ILE A 184 -24.07 27.34 -0.47
C ILE A 184 -25.20 27.72 -1.42
N PRO A 185 -25.63 28.99 -1.45
CA PRO A 185 -26.67 29.43 -2.39
C PRO A 185 -26.22 29.17 -3.82
N VAL A 186 -27.04 28.42 -4.57
CA VAL A 186 -26.80 28.15 -5.99
C VAL A 186 -27.73 29.05 -6.79
N GLY A 187 -27.16 30.06 -7.46
CA GLY A 187 -27.87 30.84 -8.48
C GLY A 187 -28.17 30.03 -9.74
N ARG A 188 -28.98 30.59 -10.66
CA ARG A 188 -29.34 29.89 -11.91
C ARG A 188 -28.19 29.89 -12.93
N GLY A 189 -28.19 28.84 -13.75
CA GLY A 189 -27.09 28.37 -14.57
C GLY A 189 -26.41 29.42 -15.45
N VAL A 190 -25.09 29.46 -15.31
CA VAL A 190 -24.13 30.11 -16.22
C VAL A 190 -23.65 29.08 -17.23
N LYS A 191 -23.11 29.52 -18.38
CA LYS A 191 -22.64 28.59 -19.40
C LYS A 191 -21.40 27.83 -18.90
N HIS A 192 -21.48 26.51 -18.88
CA HIS A 192 -20.36 25.61 -18.61
C HIS A 192 -20.34 24.49 -19.66
N GLN A 193 -19.20 23.82 -19.79
CA GLN A 193 -19.14 22.52 -20.44
C GLN A 193 -19.21 21.42 -19.39
N ASP A 194 -19.61 20.22 -19.78
CA ASP A 194 -19.59 19.06 -18.90
C ASP A 194 -18.14 18.69 -18.54
N LEU A 195 -17.97 17.99 -17.43
CA LEU A 195 -16.68 17.42 -17.04
C LEU A 195 -16.21 16.45 -18.12
N VAL A 196 -15.05 16.72 -18.70
CA VAL A 196 -14.40 15.83 -19.67
C VAL A 196 -13.37 14.98 -18.93
N MET A 197 -13.54 13.67 -18.98
CA MET A 197 -12.58 12.71 -18.42
C MET A 197 -11.60 12.28 -19.51
N ASN A 198 -10.32 12.49 -19.27
CA ASN A 198 -9.23 11.98 -20.08
C ASN A 198 -8.73 10.67 -19.46
N ASP A 199 -9.45 9.58 -19.75
CA ASP A 199 -9.17 8.24 -19.21
C ASP A 199 -7.75 7.73 -19.54
N GLY A 200 -7.08 8.29 -20.55
CA GLY A 200 -5.69 7.95 -20.89
C GLY A 200 -4.64 8.60 -19.98
N GLU A 201 -5.01 9.62 -19.21
CA GLU A 201 -4.08 10.49 -18.47
C GLU A 201 -4.41 10.58 -16.97
N ASP A 202 -5.32 9.73 -16.46
CA ASP A 202 -5.82 9.80 -15.07
C ASP A 202 -6.35 11.20 -14.70
N SER A 203 -6.76 11.99 -15.68
CA SER A 203 -7.12 13.39 -15.50
C SER A 203 -8.54 13.67 -15.97
N ALA A 204 -9.16 14.67 -15.36
CA ALA A 204 -10.41 15.24 -15.84
C ALA A 204 -10.34 16.75 -15.77
N TYR A 205 -11.07 17.43 -16.65
CA TYR A 205 -11.17 18.87 -16.60
C TYR A 205 -12.59 19.36 -16.87
N LEU A 206 -12.93 20.46 -16.22
CA LEU A 206 -14.21 21.14 -16.34
C LEU A 206 -13.97 22.56 -16.84
N VAL A 207 -14.56 22.90 -17.98
CA VAL A 207 -14.45 24.25 -18.54
C VAL A 207 -15.58 25.13 -17.99
N MET A 208 -15.20 26.16 -17.22
CA MET A 208 -16.12 27.17 -16.70
C MET A 208 -16.00 28.47 -17.48
N ILE A 209 -17.15 29.06 -17.86
CA ILE A 209 -17.20 30.26 -18.70
C ILE A 209 -17.97 31.37 -17.99
N GLY A 210 -17.28 32.47 -17.65
CA GLY A 210 -17.87 33.68 -17.09
C GLY A 210 -18.54 34.53 -18.18
N LYS A 211 -19.87 34.42 -18.30
CA LYS A 211 -20.72 35.28 -19.14
C LYS A 211 -21.91 35.75 -18.32
N ASN A 212 -22.34 37.00 -18.49
CA ASN A 212 -23.59 37.46 -17.89
C ASN A 212 -24.81 36.90 -18.65
N GLN A 213 -26.01 37.12 -18.09
CA GLN A 213 -27.27 36.67 -18.69
C GLN A 213 -27.53 37.23 -20.11
N ASP A 214 -27.02 38.43 -20.41
CA ASP A 214 -27.16 39.08 -21.72
C ASP A 214 -26.16 38.58 -22.78
N GLY A 215 -25.31 37.61 -22.44
CA GLY A 215 -24.31 37.04 -23.35
C GLY A 215 -23.04 37.89 -23.52
N ASN A 216 -22.91 38.98 -22.77
CA ASN A 216 -21.72 39.78 -22.67
C ASN A 216 -20.70 39.11 -21.73
N THR A 217 -19.43 39.26 -22.07
CA THR A 217 -18.33 38.63 -21.34
C THR A 217 -17.93 39.50 -20.16
N TYR A 218 -18.33 39.11 -18.94
CA TYR A 218 -17.95 39.76 -17.70
C TYR A 218 -17.29 38.73 -16.77
N CYS A 219 -16.08 39.02 -16.30
CA CYS A 219 -15.37 38.25 -15.28
C CYS A 219 -15.24 39.15 -14.05
N GLN A 220 -15.67 38.66 -12.89
CA GLN A 220 -15.43 39.35 -11.62
C GLN A 220 -15.01 38.38 -10.51
N SER A 221 -14.10 38.84 -9.65
CA SER A 221 -13.76 38.12 -8.41
C SER A 221 -14.89 38.24 -7.40
N LEU A 222 -15.17 37.16 -6.65
CA LEU A 222 -16.11 37.11 -5.51
C LEU A 222 -15.90 38.24 -4.46
N THR A 223 -14.74 38.90 -4.46
CA THR A 223 -14.35 39.89 -3.45
C THR A 223 -14.62 41.35 -3.85
N ASP A 224 -15.10 41.62 -5.06
CA ASP A 224 -15.25 43.00 -5.56
C ASP A 224 -16.64 43.60 -5.25
N LYS A 225 -16.64 44.67 -4.46
CA LYS A 225 -17.84 45.40 -4.02
C LYS A 225 -18.58 46.12 -5.15
N TYR A 226 -17.91 46.38 -6.28
CA TYR A 226 -18.53 47.05 -7.43
C TYR A 226 -19.55 46.15 -8.16
N GLY A 227 -19.40 44.83 -8.04
CA GLY A 227 -20.21 43.82 -8.72
C GLY A 227 -21.63 43.68 -8.21
N ALA A 228 -21.76 43.70 -6.89
CA ALA A 228 -23.04 43.64 -6.19
C ALA A 228 -23.96 44.82 -6.57
N GLY A 229 -23.41 45.94 -7.07
CA GLY A 229 -24.18 47.08 -7.56
C GLY A 229 -24.67 46.96 -9.01
N MET A 230 -24.20 45.96 -9.76
CA MET A 230 -24.43 45.80 -11.20
C MET A 230 -25.06 44.44 -11.59
N GLU A 231 -25.47 43.62 -10.61
CA GLU A 231 -26.12 42.31 -10.80
C GLU A 231 -25.29 41.30 -11.63
N PHE A 232 -23.96 41.31 -11.49
CA PHE A 232 -23.12 40.35 -12.19
C PHE A 232 -23.20 38.94 -11.58
N GLU A 233 -23.71 37.98 -12.35
CA GLU A 233 -23.64 36.56 -12.01
C GLU A 233 -22.28 35.95 -12.40
N GLY A 234 -21.56 35.37 -11.44
CA GLY A 234 -20.32 34.64 -11.70
C GLY A 234 -20.46 33.13 -11.50
N VAL A 235 -19.55 32.33 -12.07
CA VAL A 235 -19.62 30.84 -12.04
C VAL A 235 -18.82 30.25 -10.89
N LEU A 236 -19.45 29.43 -10.05
CA LEU A 236 -18.82 28.78 -8.91
C LEU A 236 -18.75 27.27 -9.12
N LEU A 237 -17.56 26.70 -8.95
CA LEU A 237 -17.44 25.25 -8.76
C LEU A 237 -17.69 24.95 -7.28
N ILE A 238 -18.76 24.23 -6.99
CA ILE A 238 -19.10 23.76 -5.65
C ILE A 238 -18.70 22.30 -5.56
N MET A 239 -17.98 21.94 -4.50
CA MET A 239 -17.39 20.63 -4.31
C MET A 239 -17.70 20.13 -2.91
N GLN A 240 -18.03 18.84 -2.78
CA GLN A 240 -18.00 18.15 -1.50
C GLN A 240 -16.76 17.28 -1.44
N ASP A 241 -15.90 17.54 -0.45
CA ASP A 241 -14.71 16.71 -0.23
C ASP A 241 -15.08 15.35 0.41
N ALA A 242 -14.14 14.41 0.39
CA ALA A 242 -14.35 13.06 0.93
C ALA A 242 -14.68 13.04 2.44
N SER A 243 -14.44 14.14 3.17
CA SER A 243 -14.82 14.30 4.58
C SER A 243 -16.26 14.82 4.76
N GLY A 244 -16.94 15.16 3.66
CA GLY A 244 -18.29 15.71 3.63
C GLY A 244 -18.34 17.23 3.69
N VAL A 245 -17.20 17.92 3.73
CA VAL A 245 -17.12 19.38 3.81
C VAL A 245 -17.32 19.97 2.42
N CYS A 246 -18.17 20.99 2.32
CA CYS A 246 -18.41 21.70 1.08
C CYS A 246 -17.47 22.89 0.94
N THR A 247 -16.84 23.00 -0.22
CA THR A 247 -15.96 24.11 -0.60
C THR A 247 -16.35 24.65 -1.96
N THR A 248 -15.90 25.87 -2.25
CA THR A 248 -16.21 26.57 -3.49
C THR A 248 -14.94 27.12 -4.12
N ASP A 249 -14.86 27.13 -5.45
CA ASP A 249 -13.75 27.76 -6.16
C ASP A 249 -14.19 28.47 -7.44
N THR A 250 -13.45 29.52 -7.77
CA THR A 250 -13.56 30.29 -9.02
C THR A 250 -12.28 30.06 -9.81
N VAL A 251 -12.32 29.20 -10.83
CA VAL A 251 -11.13 28.80 -11.61
C VAL A 251 -10.60 29.87 -12.58
N PHE A 252 -11.13 31.09 -12.50
CA PHE A 252 -10.77 32.21 -13.36
C PHE A 252 -10.17 33.33 -12.52
N ASP A 253 -9.12 33.96 -13.06
CA ASP A 253 -8.52 35.18 -12.51
C ASP A 253 -9.10 36.39 -13.27
N CYS A 254 -9.99 37.14 -12.61
CA CYS A 254 -10.65 38.30 -13.19
C CYS A 254 -9.86 39.61 -13.07
N SER A 255 -8.53 39.53 -12.91
CA SER A 255 -7.61 40.66 -13.06
C SER A 255 -7.68 41.25 -14.49
N PRO A 256 -7.20 42.47 -14.79
CA PRO A 256 -7.66 43.29 -15.93
C PRO A 256 -7.30 42.75 -17.34
N ILE A 257 -6.78 41.53 -17.43
CA ILE A 257 -6.50 40.79 -18.66
C ILE A 257 -7.52 39.67 -18.76
N ASN A 258 -8.50 39.85 -19.65
CA ASN A 258 -9.68 39.01 -19.87
C ASN A 258 -9.41 37.50 -20.01
N SER A 259 -9.38 36.73 -18.90
CA SER A 259 -9.61 35.28 -18.96
C SER A 259 -11.00 34.95 -18.44
N THR A 260 -11.95 34.86 -19.35
CA THR A 260 -13.35 34.57 -19.03
C THR A 260 -13.69 33.09 -19.18
N ILE A 261 -12.65 32.29 -19.42
CA ILE A 261 -12.66 30.83 -19.46
C ILE A 261 -11.58 30.38 -18.48
N GLY A 262 -11.91 29.42 -17.64
CA GLY A 262 -10.93 28.74 -16.79
C GLY A 262 -11.27 27.27 -16.67
N ASN A 263 -10.23 26.47 -16.45
CA ASN A 263 -10.34 25.02 -16.35
C ASN A 263 -10.16 24.61 -14.91
N ALA A 264 -11.15 23.96 -14.32
CA ALA A 264 -10.95 23.15 -13.13
C ALA A 264 -10.33 21.83 -13.56
N THR A 265 -9.19 21.44 -12.99
CA THR A 265 -8.52 20.19 -13.32
C THR A 265 -8.53 19.25 -12.12
N PHE A 266 -8.62 17.95 -12.42
CA PHE A 266 -8.71 16.88 -11.44
C PHE A 266 -7.77 15.74 -11.82
N THR A 267 -7.16 15.14 -10.82
CA THR A 267 -6.34 13.93 -10.96
C THR A 267 -6.98 12.77 -10.21
N CYS A 268 -7.09 11.59 -10.80
CA CYS A 268 -7.71 10.44 -10.14
C CYS A 268 -6.82 9.87 -9.03
N ASN A 269 -7.38 9.67 -7.83
CA ASN A 269 -6.74 8.84 -6.82
C ASN A 269 -7.03 7.36 -7.09
N GLY A 270 -6.08 6.67 -7.71
CA GLY A 270 -6.18 5.24 -8.02
C GLY A 270 -6.30 4.31 -6.81
N THR A 271 -6.16 4.79 -5.56
CA THR A 271 -6.38 4.00 -4.33
C THR A 271 -7.79 4.17 -3.78
N SER A 272 -8.28 5.40 -3.65
CA SER A 272 -9.62 5.66 -3.11
C SER A 272 -10.72 5.60 -4.17
N GLY A 273 -10.39 5.82 -5.45
CA GLY A 273 -11.34 5.95 -6.55
C GLY A 273 -12.00 7.32 -6.64
N ASN A 274 -11.54 8.30 -5.85
CA ASN A 274 -12.05 9.67 -5.86
C ASN A 274 -11.17 10.59 -6.71
N TRP A 275 -11.75 11.68 -7.21
CA TRP A 275 -11.01 12.73 -7.90
C TRP A 275 -10.30 13.64 -6.92
N ILE A 276 -9.05 14.02 -7.18
CA ILE A 276 -8.30 15.04 -6.45
C ILE A 276 -8.45 16.34 -7.22
N TYR A 277 -8.88 17.42 -6.56
CA TYR A 277 -8.94 18.74 -7.19
C TYR A 277 -7.55 19.39 -7.17
N ASP A 278 -6.93 19.59 -8.34
CA ASP A 278 -5.49 19.89 -8.46
C ASP A 278 -5.07 21.19 -7.78
N TYR A 279 -5.97 22.17 -7.68
CA TYR A 279 -5.70 23.46 -7.05
C TYR A 279 -5.59 23.39 -5.52
N THR A 280 -6.26 22.41 -4.89
CA THR A 280 -6.30 22.28 -3.42
C THR A 280 -5.66 20.99 -2.90
N GLY A 281 -5.48 20.00 -3.78
CA GLY A 281 -5.05 18.65 -3.40
C GLY A 281 -6.08 17.84 -2.61
N LYS A 282 -7.32 18.33 -2.46
CA LYS A 282 -8.38 17.62 -1.74
C LYS A 282 -9.07 16.58 -2.62
N GLU A 283 -9.41 15.44 -2.03
CA GLU A 283 -10.29 14.47 -2.67
C GLU A 283 -11.74 14.95 -2.65
N VAL A 284 -12.36 14.92 -3.82
CA VAL A 284 -13.70 15.40 -4.11
C VAL A 284 -14.55 14.22 -4.56
N ILE A 285 -15.70 14.06 -3.92
CA ILE A 285 -16.66 12.98 -4.20
C ILE A 285 -17.87 13.47 -4.99
N ARG A 286 -18.17 14.77 -4.92
CA ARG A 286 -19.30 15.38 -5.60
C ARG A 286 -18.97 16.78 -6.07
N THR A 287 -19.54 17.15 -7.22
CA THR A 287 -19.41 18.50 -7.78
C THR A 287 -20.76 19.00 -8.28
N VAL A 288 -20.93 20.31 -8.27
CA VAL A 288 -22.01 21.00 -8.98
C VAL A 288 -21.52 22.39 -9.37
N ILE A 289 -21.99 22.89 -10.51
CA ILE A 289 -21.70 24.24 -10.96
C ILE A 289 -22.87 25.12 -10.56
N GLY A 290 -22.56 26.22 -9.88
CA GLY A 290 -23.53 27.22 -9.48
C GLY A 290 -23.17 28.61 -9.96
N SER A 291 -23.99 29.58 -9.58
CA SER A 291 -23.63 30.99 -9.63
C SER A 291 -23.81 31.69 -8.30
N TRP A 292 -23.09 32.79 -8.11
CA TRP A 292 -23.40 33.78 -7.09
C TRP A 292 -24.07 35.00 -7.74
N VAL A 293 -24.84 35.73 -6.92
CA VAL A 293 -25.49 37.00 -7.24
C VAL A 293 -24.86 38.08 -6.36
#